data_AF-A0A1B1AGX1-F1
#
_entry.id   AF-A0A1B1AGX1-F1
#
_cell.length_a   1.000
_cell.length_b   1.000
_cell.length_c   1.000
_cell.angle_alpha   90.00
_cell.angle_beta   90.00
_cell.angle_gamma   90.00
#
_symmetry.space_group_name_H-M   'P 1'
#
loop_
_entity.id
_entity.type
_entity.pdbx_description
1 polymer ?
#
loop_
_entity_poly.entity_id
_entity_poly.type
_entity_poly.pdbx_seq_one_letter_code
_entity_poly.pdbx_strand_id
1 'polypeptide(L)' 'MPWFEIIYSEDVSSKALSSNKVAARDRTEAAATAMRGFANARTTHGAKCFRVIDGLGMVVARGPKGISKT' A
#
# COMPACT_ATOMS: atom_id res chain seq x y z
N MET A 1 -15.49 -12.02 1.25
CA MET A 1 -14.47 -11.07 1.73
C MET A 1 -14.27 -10.00 0.66
N PRO A 2 -14.27 -8.71 1.04
CA PRO A 2 -13.95 -7.65 0.09
C PRO A 2 -12.53 -7.79 -0.47
N TRP A 3 -12.35 -7.28 -1.68
CA TRP A 3 -11.05 -7.20 -2.34
C TRP A 3 -10.49 -5.80 -2.22
N PHE A 4 -9.17 -5.71 -2.03
CA PHE A 4 -8.41 -4.47 -1.98
C PHE A 4 -7.22 -4.56 -2.92
N GLU A 5 -6.88 -3.44 -3.56
CA GLU A 5 -5.63 -3.29 -4.28
C GLU A 5 -4.63 -2.53 -3.43
N ILE A 6 -3.46 -3.12 -3.23
CA ILE A 6 -2.33 -2.47 -2.56
C ILE A 6 -1.38 -1.98 -3.64
N ILE A 7 -1.12 -0.68 -3.67
CA ILE A 7 -0.18 -0.05 -4.59
C ILE A 7 1.03 0.44 -3.80
N TYR A 8 2.22 0.05 -4.23
CA TYR A 8 3.49 0.56 -3.72
C TYR A 8 4.09 1.56 -4.71
N SER A 9 4.60 2.69 -4.22
CA SER A 9 5.10 3.76 -5.08
C SER A 9 6.20 4.59 -4.40
N GLU A 10 6.92 5.38 -5.19
CA GLU A 10 7.92 6.33 -4.66
C GLU A 10 7.29 7.56 -4.01
N ASP A 11 6.11 7.97 -4.48
CA ASP A 11 5.31 9.03 -3.88
C ASP A 11 3.81 8.69 -4.04
N VAL A 12 2.96 9.35 -3.26
CA VAL A 12 1.49 9.16 -3.27
C VAL A 12 0.86 9.56 -4.60
N SER A 13 1.52 10.44 -5.36
CA SER A 13 1.11 10.91 -6.69
C SER A 13 1.85 10.20 -7.82
N SER A 14 2.88 9.40 -7.53
CA SER A 14 3.68 8.75 -8.56
C SER A 14 2.98 7.52 -9.12
N LYS A 15 3.49 7.06 -10.26
CA LYS A 15 3.11 5.75 -10.82
C LYS A 15 3.38 4.63 -9.81
N ALA A 16 2.61 3.56 -9.93
CA ALA A 16 2.81 2.33 -9.19
C ALA A 16 4.14 1.69 -9.60
N LEU A 17 4.93 1.29 -8.60
CA LEU A 17 6.10 0.42 -8.81
C LEU A 17 5.69 -1.05 -8.79
N SER A 18 4.74 -1.39 -7.93
CA SER A 18 4.08 -2.69 -7.90
C SER A 18 2.67 -2.55 -7.33
N SER A 19 1.77 -3.45 -7.73
CA SER A 19 0.46 -3.57 -7.11
C SER A 19 0.05 -5.02 -6.92
N ASN A 20 -0.76 -5.28 -5.89
CA ASN A 20 -1.26 -6.61 -5.55
C ASN A 20 -2.72 -6.53 -5.13
N LYS A 21 -3.57 -7.42 -5.66
CA LYS A 21 -4.93 -7.61 -5.17
C LYS A 21 -4.94 -8.61 -4.01
N VAL A 22 -5.58 -8.25 -2.91
CA VAL A 22 -5.68 -9.07 -1.70
C VAL A 22 -7.13 -9.17 -1.23
N ALA A 23 -7.54 -10.34 -0.76
CA ALA A 23 -8.79 -10.50 -0.03
C ALA A 23 -8.52 -10.20 1.44
N ALA A 24 -9.33 -9.32 2.03
CA ALA A 24 -9.26 -8.99 3.46
C ALA A 24 -10.67 -8.83 4.01
N ARG A 25 -10.86 -8.96 5.32
CA ARG A 25 -12.17 -8.74 5.97
C ARG A 25 -12.54 -7.26 5.96
N ASP A 26 -11.56 -6.40 6.19
CA ASP A 26 -11.73 -4.95 6.26
C ASP A 26 -10.48 -4.18 5.83
N ARG A 27 -10.58 -2.85 5.86
CA ARG A 27 -9.48 -1.93 5.52
C ARG A 27 -8.27 -2.06 6.46
N THR A 28 -8.46 -2.48 7.70
CA THR A 28 -7.40 -2.60 8.71
C THR A 28 -6.54 -3.83 8.40
N GLU A 29 -7.16 -4.95 8.07
CA GLU A 29 -6.46 -6.16 7.65
C GLU A 29 -5.73 -5.96 6.31
N ALA A 30 -6.35 -5.24 5.36
CA ALA A 30 -5.71 -4.87 4.10
C ALA A 30 -4.48 -3.95 4.33
N ALA A 31 -4.58 -2.97 5.23
CA ALA A 31 -3.46 -2.09 5.59
C ALA A 31 -2.34 -2.86 6.30
N ALA A 32 -2.66 -3.80 7.20
CA ALA A 32 -1.65 -4.65 7.83
C ALA A 32 -0.91 -5.53 6.80
N THR A 33 -1.64 -6.03 5.79
CA THR A 33 -1.04 -6.77 4.67
C THR A 33 -0.13 -5.89 3.83
N ALA A 34 -0.54 -4.65 3.56
CA ALA A 34 0.29 -3.66 2.87
C ALA A 34 1.56 -3.32 3.64
N MET A 35 1.48 -3.15 4.97
CA MET A 35 2.66 -2.90 5.82
C MET A 35 3.66 -4.07 5.77
N ARG A 36 3.19 -5.33 5.77
CA ARG A 36 4.07 -6.50 5.65
C ARG A 36 4.75 -6.57 4.28
N GLY A 37 4.00 -6.31 3.20
CA GLY A 37 4.54 -6.32 1.84
C GLY A 37 5.43 -5.11 1.54
N PHE A 38 5.28 -4.01 2.28
CA PHE A 38 6.04 -2.78 2.08
C PHE A 38 7.54 -2.97 2.29
N ALA A 39 7.96 -3.78 3.27
CA ALA A 39 9.38 -4.04 3.50
C ALA A 39 10.04 -4.68 2.26
N ASN A 40 9.36 -5.66 1.65
CA ASN A 40 9.84 -6.29 0.42
C ASN A 40 9.80 -5.32 -0.76
N ALA A 41 8.68 -4.60 -0.96
CA ALA A 41 8.55 -3.64 -2.05
C ALA A 41 9.59 -2.50 -1.96
N ARG A 42 9.94 -2.08 -0.75
CA ARG A 42 11.01 -1.10 -0.51
C ARG A 42 12.37 -1.64 -0.94
N THR A 43 12.70 -2.87 -0.55
CA THR A 43 13.99 -3.50 -0.88
C THR A 43 14.11 -3.84 -2.37
N THR A 44 13.05 -4.37 -2.98
CA THR A 44 13.07 -4.86 -4.37
C THR A 44 12.84 -3.75 -5.40
N HIS A 45 11.93 -2.81 -5.11
CA HIS A 45 11.49 -1.80 -6.08
C HIS A 45 11.82 -0.36 -5.65
N GLY A 46 12.38 -0.14 -4.46
CA GLY A 46 12.63 1.21 -3.95
C GLY A 46 11.35 1.94 -3.51
N ALA A 47 10.26 1.21 -3.22
CA ALA A 47 9.01 1.83 -2.79
C ALA A 47 9.20 2.63 -1.49
N LYS A 48 8.69 3.87 -1.47
CA LYS A 48 8.78 4.78 -0.33
C LYS A 48 7.46 4.94 0.40
N CYS A 49 6.34 4.61 -0.25
CA CYS A 49 5.00 4.64 0.32
C CYS A 49 4.10 3.56 -0.28
N PHE A 50 2.90 3.41 0.29
CA PHE A 50 1.83 2.61 -0.30
C PHE A 50 0.44 3.21 -0.09
N ARG A 51 -0.49 2.77 -0.93
CA ARG A 51 -1.93 3.07 -0.85
C ARG A 51 -2.71 1.76 -0.89
N VAL A 52 -3.79 1.69 -0.12
CA VAL A 52 -4.78 0.61 -0.19
C VAL A 52 -6.04 1.19 -0.81
N ILE A 53 -6.52 0.56 -1.87
CA ILE A 53 -7.68 0.94 -2.65
C ILE A 53 -8.75 -0.14 -2.46
N ASP A 54 -9.98 0.26 -2.15
CA ASP A 54 -11.10 -0.69 -2.05
C ASP A 54 -11.68 -1.06 -3.44
N GLY A 55 -12.64 -1.99 -3.46
CA GLY A 55 -13.30 -2.42 -4.70
C GLY A 55 -14.08 -1.32 -5.44
N LEU A 56 -14.26 -0.14 -4.84
CA LEU A 56 -14.90 1.02 -5.46
C LEU A 56 -13.88 2.03 -6.00
N GLY A 57 -12.57 1.74 -5.88
CA GLY A 57 -11.50 2.64 -6.31
C GLY A 57 -11.13 3.71 -5.29
N MET A 58 -11.65 3.65 -4.06
CA MET A 58 -11.38 4.64 -3.03
C MET A 58 -10.13 4.30 -2.23
N VAL A 59 -9.28 5.29 -1.98
CA VAL A 59 -8.10 5.11 -1.11
C VAL A 59 -8.56 5.05 0.35
N VAL A 60 -8.50 3.85 0.94
CA VAL A 60 -8.98 3.60 2.31
C VAL A 60 -7.86 3.59 3.36
N ALA A 61 -6.60 3.42 2.94
CA ALA A 61 -5.45 3.51 3.83
C ALA A 61 -4.19 3.96 3.07
N ARG A 62 -3.24 4.57 3.80
CA ARG A 62 -1.93 4.98 3.30
C ARG A 62 -0.87 4.66 4.34
N GLY A 63 0.32 4.28 3.88
CA GLY A 63 1.50 4.12 4.71
C GLY A 63 2.76 4.55 3.95
N PRO A 64 3.90 4.64 4.65
CA PRO A 64 4.39 5.94 5.11
C PRO A 64 4.89 6.87 3.99
N LYS A 65 4.73 8.18 4.24
CA LYS A 65 5.32 9.29 3.49
C LYS A 65 6.49 9.85 4.33
N GLY A 66 7.69 9.31 4.15
CA GLY A 66 8.92 9.84 4.75
C GLY A 66 9.05 9.62 6.27
N ILE A 67 10.25 9.24 6.66
CA ILE A 67 10.74 9.22 8.03
C ILE A 67 10.66 10.65 8.58
N SER A 68 9.93 10.86 9.69
CA SER A 68 10.13 12.07 10.47
C SER A 68 11.59 12.05 10.92
N LYS A 69 12.43 12.94 10.36
CA LYS A 69 13.79 13.14 10.84
C LYS A 69 13.68 13.43 12.35
N THR A 70 14.17 12.51 13.17
CA THR A 70 14.45 12.71 14.58
C THR A 70 15.87 12.22 14.80
#